data_AF-A0A925KF34-F1
#
_entry.id   AF-A0A925KF34-F1
#
_cell.length_a   1.000
_cell.length_b   1.000
_cell.length_c   1.000
_cell.angle_alpha   90.00
_cell.angle_beta   90.00
_cell.angle_gamma   90.00
#
_symmetry.space_group_name_H-M   'P 1'
#
loop_
_entity.id
_entity.type
_entity.pdbx_description
1 polymer ?
#
loop_
_entity_poly.entity_id
_entity_poly.type
_entity_poly.pdbx_seq_one_letter_code
_entity_poly.pdbx_strand_id
1 'polypeptide(L)'
;ALRETARERGVEGFMLKHRQSRYGAGRTKADGTWWKWKVDPLSVDAVLIYAQAGHGRRASVYTDYTFAVWSRPPADADEAQAVVEAIARREPAPALDSGALQLLPFAKAYSGLSDEEFKAVDKVVRANTLEKFGPVRSVRPTLVFEIGFEGINASPRHKSGIAVRFPRMLRLRPDKLLHQADDMGVLRALLG
;
A
#
# COMPACT_ATOMS: atom_id res chain seq x y z
N ALA A 1 -21.30 15.54 7.05
CA ALA A 1 -21.25 17.00 6.82
C ALA A 1 -19.88 17.61 7.19
N LEU A 2 -19.59 18.07 8.42
CA LEU A 2 -18.33 18.80 8.70
C LEU A 2 -17.05 17.96 8.55
N ARG A 3 -17.09 16.68 8.94
CA ARG A 3 -15.96 15.73 8.81
C ARG A 3 -15.52 15.56 7.35
N GLU A 4 -16.45 15.48 6.41
CA GLU A 4 -16.14 15.25 4.99
C GLU A 4 -15.42 16.44 4.36
N THR A 5 -15.76 17.68 4.76
CA THR A 5 -15.10 18.91 4.27
C THR A 5 -13.66 19.10 4.79
N ALA A 6 -13.17 18.23 5.68
CA ALA A 6 -11.83 18.34 6.24
C ALA A 6 -10.74 18.27 5.17
N ARG A 7 -10.94 17.43 4.14
CA ARG A 7 -10.00 17.28 3.01
C ARG A 7 -9.88 18.57 2.20
N GLU A 8 -11.01 19.21 1.88
CA GLU A 8 -11.07 20.48 1.17
C GLU A 8 -10.35 21.61 1.93
N ARG A 9 -10.35 21.54 3.26
CA ARG A 9 -9.69 22.50 4.15
C ARG A 9 -8.22 22.17 4.42
N GLY A 10 -7.67 21.11 3.82
CA GLY A 10 -6.29 20.68 4.02
C GLY A 10 -5.98 20.17 5.43
N VAL A 11 -6.99 19.70 6.18
CA VAL A 11 -6.84 19.17 7.55
C VAL A 11 -7.21 17.69 7.64
N GLU A 12 -6.61 16.96 8.58
CA GLU A 12 -6.79 15.50 8.71
C GLU A 12 -8.14 15.08 9.33
N GLY A 13 -8.85 16.04 9.94
CA GLY A 13 -10.11 15.81 10.66
C GLY A 13 -10.22 16.70 11.91
N PHE A 14 -10.91 16.20 12.93
CA PHE A 14 -11.23 16.96 14.13
C PHE A 14 -10.58 16.36 15.38
N MET A 15 -10.27 17.21 16.34
CA MET A 15 -9.96 16.80 17.70
C MET A 15 -11.21 16.92 18.56
N LEU A 16 -11.76 15.80 19.05
CA LEU A 16 -12.87 15.84 20.01
C LEU A 16 -12.30 15.79 21.43
N LYS A 17 -12.62 16.80 22.22
CA LYS A 17 -12.18 16.92 23.61
C LYS A 17 -13.40 17.02 24.51
N HIS A 18 -13.42 16.26 25.59
CA HIS A 18 -14.47 16.44 26.59
C HIS A 18 -14.33 17.82 27.24
N ARG A 19 -15.42 18.59 27.33
CA ARG A 19 -15.38 19.99 27.81
C ARG A 19 -14.81 20.14 29.22
N GLN A 20 -14.99 19.12 30.07
CA GLN A 20 -14.51 19.11 31.45
C GLN A 20 -13.18 18.35 31.62
N SER A 21 -12.56 17.84 30.54
CA SER A 21 -11.28 17.15 30.68
C SER A 21 -10.18 18.13 31.11
N ARG A 22 -9.37 17.72 32.09
CA ARG A 22 -8.13 18.43 32.42
C ARG A 22 -7.08 18.14 31.36
N TYR A 23 -6.05 18.98 31.31
CA TYR A 23 -4.89 18.68 30.50
C TYR A 23 -4.06 17.61 31.22
N GLY A 24 -3.88 16.45 30.59
CA GLY A 24 -3.04 15.36 31.09
C GLY A 24 -1.67 15.35 30.40
N ALA A 25 -0.63 14.95 31.12
CA ALA A 25 0.69 14.72 30.56
C ALA A 25 0.91 13.23 30.25
N GLY A 26 1.39 12.92 29.04
CA GLY A 26 1.66 11.53 28.63
C GLY A 26 0.46 10.81 28.00
N ARG A 27 0.54 9.48 27.92
CA ARG A 27 -0.51 8.61 27.34
C ARG A 27 -1.52 8.15 28.40
N THR A 28 -1.99 9.05 29.25
CA THR A 28 -3.04 8.70 30.22
C THR A 28 -4.41 8.80 29.56
N LYS A 29 -5.01 7.64 29.24
CA LYS A 29 -6.45 7.55 28.93
C LYS A 29 -7.33 8.03 30.11
N ALA A 30 -6.75 8.15 31.29
CA ALA A 30 -7.41 8.52 32.55
C ALA A 30 -7.68 10.03 32.69
N ASP A 31 -6.82 10.91 32.15
CA ASP A 31 -6.84 12.34 32.54
C ASP A 31 -7.48 13.27 31.50
N GLY A 32 -7.75 12.77 30.29
CA GLY A 32 -8.47 13.54 29.28
C GLY A 32 -8.77 12.74 28.02
N THR A 33 -10.05 12.60 27.70
CA THR A 33 -10.52 11.88 26.50
C THR A 33 -10.39 12.79 25.28
N TRP A 34 -9.19 12.85 24.71
CA TRP A 34 -8.93 13.54 23.45
C TRP A 34 -8.94 12.52 22.32
N TRP A 35 -9.90 12.65 21.42
CA TRP A 35 -10.03 11.76 20.27
C TRP A 35 -9.57 12.46 19.00
N LYS A 36 -8.77 11.76 18.21
CA LYS A 36 -8.46 12.15 16.83
C LYS A 36 -9.55 11.56 15.95
N TRP A 37 -10.51 12.38 15.54
CA TRP A 37 -11.57 11.98 14.64
C TRP A 37 -11.19 12.34 13.20
N LYS A 38 -10.35 11.50 12.61
CA LYS A 38 -9.83 11.68 11.25
C LYS A 38 -10.84 11.27 10.18
N VAL A 39 -10.69 11.79 8.96
CA VAL A 39 -11.40 11.27 7.78
C VAL A 39 -10.93 9.85 7.43
N ASP A 40 -11.78 9.10 6.73
CA ASP A 40 -11.41 7.76 6.26
C ASP A 40 -10.26 7.87 5.25
N PRO A 41 -9.28 6.96 5.27
CA PRO A 41 -8.13 7.01 4.36
C PRO A 41 -8.58 6.90 2.90
N LEU A 42 -7.75 7.40 1.99
CA LEU A 42 -7.85 7.00 0.59
C LEU A 42 -7.39 5.54 0.50
N SER A 43 -7.97 4.75 -0.41
CA SER A 43 -7.63 3.35 -0.58
C SER A 43 -7.48 2.97 -2.04
N VAL A 44 -6.62 2.00 -2.31
CA VAL A 44 -6.40 1.41 -3.64
C VAL A 44 -6.06 -0.07 -3.49
N ASP A 45 -6.55 -0.92 -4.38
CA ASP A 45 -6.19 -2.34 -4.44
C ASP A 45 -4.90 -2.52 -5.24
N ALA A 46 -3.84 -2.97 -4.58
CA ALA A 46 -2.50 -3.01 -5.13
C ALA A 46 -1.80 -4.37 -4.99
N VAL A 47 -0.91 -4.65 -5.92
CA VAL A 47 -0.15 -5.89 -6.03
C VAL A 47 1.14 -5.82 -5.23
N LEU A 48 1.42 -6.84 -4.40
CA LEU A 48 2.69 -6.98 -3.70
C LEU A 48 3.78 -7.45 -4.67
N ILE A 49 4.88 -6.69 -4.78
CA ILE A 49 5.97 -6.97 -5.74
C ILE A 49 7.35 -7.12 -5.10
N TYR A 50 7.59 -6.53 -3.92
CA TYR A 50 8.80 -6.75 -3.14
C TYR A 50 8.48 -6.92 -1.66
N ALA A 51 9.34 -7.66 -0.98
CA ALA A 51 9.27 -7.88 0.46
C ALA A 51 10.66 -7.70 1.08
N GLN A 52 10.74 -6.95 2.17
CA GLN A 52 11.95 -6.71 2.94
C GLN A 52 11.83 -7.33 4.34
N ALA A 53 12.90 -8.00 4.76
CA ALA A 53 12.97 -8.64 6.08
C ALA A 53 12.72 -7.63 7.19
N GLY A 54 11.93 -8.03 8.18
CA GLY A 54 11.67 -7.24 9.37
C GLY A 54 12.92 -7.08 10.24
N HIS A 55 12.80 -6.19 11.23
CA HIS A 55 13.87 -5.91 12.18
C HIS A 55 13.32 -6.00 13.62
N GLY A 56 14.21 -6.18 14.59
CA GLY A 56 13.83 -6.26 16.01
C GLY A 56 12.86 -7.41 16.30
N ARG A 57 11.71 -7.10 16.92
CA ARG A 57 10.69 -8.09 17.32
C ARG A 57 10.13 -8.94 16.17
N ARG A 58 10.23 -8.46 14.92
CA ARG A 58 9.76 -9.18 13.72
C ARG A 58 10.89 -9.56 12.77
N ALA A 59 12.10 -9.78 13.28
CA ALA A 59 13.26 -10.14 12.46
C ALA A 59 13.13 -11.49 11.72
N SER A 60 12.24 -12.38 12.16
CA SER A 60 12.03 -13.70 11.55
C SER A 60 11.13 -13.69 10.32
N VAL A 61 10.39 -12.60 10.06
CA VAL A 61 9.40 -12.50 8.98
C VAL A 61 9.67 -11.31 8.09
N TYR A 62 9.17 -11.34 6.85
CA TYR A 62 9.04 -10.13 6.03
C TYR A 62 7.95 -9.24 6.61
N THR A 63 8.22 -7.94 6.76
CA THR A 63 7.23 -7.00 7.32
C THR A 63 7.02 -5.77 6.48
N ASP A 64 7.91 -5.50 5.54
CA ASP A 64 7.98 -4.24 4.82
C ASP A 64 7.85 -4.51 3.32
N TYR A 65 6.73 -4.14 2.75
CA TYR A 65 6.30 -4.57 1.42
C TYR A 65 6.18 -3.39 0.47
N THR A 66 6.61 -3.59 -0.77
CA THR A 66 6.40 -2.62 -1.85
C THR A 66 5.21 -3.06 -2.68
N PHE A 67 4.31 -2.10 -2.93
CA PHE A 67 3.08 -2.28 -3.67
C PHE A 67 3.11 -1.52 -5.00
N ALA A 68 2.49 -2.13 -6.00
CA ALA A 68 2.34 -1.58 -7.33
C ALA A 68 0.89 -1.65 -7.82
N VAL A 69 0.54 -0.71 -8.70
CA VAL A 69 -0.69 -0.71 -9.49
C VAL A 69 -0.34 -1.00 -10.94
N TRP A 70 -1.32 -1.35 -11.75
CA TRP A 70 -1.10 -1.49 -13.19
C TRP A 70 -0.86 -0.12 -13.86
N SER A 71 -0.03 -0.08 -14.90
CA SER A 71 0.22 1.14 -15.68
C SER A 71 -1.05 1.65 -16.39
N ARG A 72 -1.92 0.72 -16.78
CA ARG A 72 -3.25 0.89 -17.35
C ARG A 72 -4.11 -0.31 -16.97
N PRO A 73 -5.44 -0.28 -17.15
CA PRO A 73 -6.25 -1.48 -16.99
C PRO A 73 -5.72 -2.62 -17.89
N PRO A 74 -5.51 -3.84 -17.35
CA PRO A 74 -5.30 -5.03 -18.16
C PRO A 74 -6.53 -5.28 -19.04
N ALA A 75 -6.32 -5.74 -20.27
CA ALA A 75 -7.41 -6.11 -21.17
C ALA A 75 -8.20 -7.32 -20.63
N ASP A 76 -7.48 -8.28 -20.06
CA ASP A 76 -8.03 -9.51 -19.48
C ASP A 76 -7.04 -10.14 -18.47
N ALA A 77 -7.40 -11.32 -17.98
CA ALA A 77 -6.58 -12.09 -17.06
C ALA A 77 -5.29 -12.64 -17.72
N ASP A 78 -5.34 -12.94 -19.02
CA ASP A 78 -4.23 -13.55 -19.75
C ASP A 78 -3.12 -12.53 -20.01
N GLU A 79 -3.47 -11.27 -20.32
CA GLU A 79 -2.52 -10.17 -20.44
C GLU A 79 -1.79 -9.93 -19.11
N ALA A 80 -2.54 -9.88 -18.00
CA ALA A 80 -1.93 -9.74 -16.68
C ALA A 80 -1.02 -10.93 -16.35
N GLN A 81 -1.44 -12.15 -16.69
CA GLN A 81 -0.64 -13.35 -16.49
C GLN A 81 0.64 -13.32 -17.33
N ALA A 82 0.58 -12.86 -18.58
CA ALA A 82 1.75 -12.71 -19.43
C ALA A 82 2.81 -11.78 -18.80
N VAL A 83 2.39 -10.68 -18.17
CA VAL A 83 3.29 -9.80 -17.41
C VAL A 83 3.89 -10.53 -16.20
N VAL A 84 3.09 -11.31 -15.47
CA VAL A 84 3.58 -12.11 -14.33
C VAL A 84 4.60 -13.15 -14.78
N GLU A 85 4.38 -13.82 -15.91
CA GLU A 85 5.33 -14.78 -16.48
C GLU A 85 6.62 -14.10 -16.94
N ALA A 86 6.53 -12.93 -17.59
CA ALA A 86 7.70 -12.14 -17.97
C ALA A 86 8.54 -11.74 -16.74
N ILE A 87 7.88 -11.31 -15.65
CA ILE A 87 8.53 -11.04 -14.36
C ILE A 87 9.19 -12.30 -13.79
N ALA A 88 8.50 -13.45 -13.84
CA ALA A 88 9.03 -14.72 -13.37
C ALA A 88 10.25 -15.19 -14.17
N ARG A 89 10.28 -14.90 -15.48
CA ARG A 89 11.45 -15.11 -16.36
C ARG A 89 12.52 -14.04 -16.22
N ARG A 90 12.29 -13.01 -15.41
CA ARG A 90 13.20 -11.87 -15.17
C ARG A 90 13.48 -11.07 -16.44
N GLU A 91 12.47 -10.97 -17.29
CA GLU A 91 12.53 -10.09 -18.46
C GLU A 91 12.58 -8.62 -17.99
N PRO A 92 13.33 -7.76 -18.67
CA PRO A 92 13.40 -6.35 -18.31
C PRO A 92 12.02 -5.69 -18.45
N ALA A 93 11.68 -4.82 -17.49
CA ALA A 93 10.44 -4.08 -17.54
C ALA A 93 10.38 -3.22 -18.82
N PRO A 94 9.21 -3.14 -19.50
CA PRO A 94 9.05 -2.31 -20.67
C PRO A 94 9.38 -0.83 -20.38
N ALA A 95 9.85 -0.11 -21.40
CA ALA A 95 10.02 1.33 -21.30
C ALA A 95 8.68 2.01 -20.94
N LEU A 96 8.71 3.05 -20.10
CA LEU A 96 7.49 3.67 -19.57
C LEU A 96 6.60 4.30 -20.66
N ASP A 97 7.19 4.69 -21.77
CA ASP A 97 6.55 5.28 -22.95
C ASP A 97 6.04 4.25 -23.98
N SER A 98 6.35 2.96 -23.80
CA SER A 98 5.97 1.90 -24.75
C SER A 98 4.48 1.56 -24.79
N GLY A 99 3.70 1.99 -23.78
CA GLY A 99 2.28 1.62 -23.64
C GLY A 99 2.03 0.15 -23.22
N ALA A 100 3.09 -0.65 -23.08
CA ALA A 100 2.99 -2.02 -22.61
C ALA A 100 2.51 -2.07 -21.15
N LEU A 101 1.70 -3.09 -20.84
CA LEU A 101 1.20 -3.32 -19.48
C LEU A 101 2.39 -3.64 -18.56
N GLN A 102 2.47 -2.93 -17.43
CA GLN A 102 3.48 -3.18 -16.40
C GLN A 102 2.98 -2.78 -15.02
N LEU A 103 3.58 -3.34 -13.97
CA LEU A 103 3.32 -2.96 -12.58
C LEU A 103 4.22 -1.79 -12.18
N LEU A 104 3.61 -0.69 -11.73
CA LEU A 104 4.31 0.52 -11.31
C LEU A 104 4.29 0.67 -9.78
N PRO A 105 5.46 0.61 -9.11
CA PRO A 105 5.55 0.81 -7.68
C PRO A 105 5.09 2.23 -7.27
N PHE A 106 4.25 2.32 -6.25
CA PHE A 106 3.77 3.62 -5.74
C PHE A 106 3.81 3.73 -4.21
N ALA A 107 3.78 2.62 -3.49
CA ALA A 107 3.72 2.61 -2.04
C ALA A 107 4.63 1.56 -1.42
N LYS A 108 5.06 1.84 -0.19
CA LYS A 108 5.77 0.91 0.67
C LYS A 108 5.11 0.93 2.04
N ALA A 109 4.63 -0.21 2.52
CA ALA A 109 3.90 -0.31 3.79
C ALA A 109 4.44 -1.42 4.68
N TYR A 110 4.50 -1.12 5.98
CA TYR A 110 5.07 -2.00 7.01
C TYR A 110 4.12 -2.26 8.19
N SER A 111 2.88 -1.80 8.09
CA SER A 111 1.88 -1.84 9.16
C SER A 111 0.48 -2.14 8.62
N GLY A 112 -0.40 -2.58 9.52
CA GLY A 112 -1.80 -2.86 9.21
C GLY A 112 -2.18 -4.35 9.17
N LEU A 113 -1.21 -5.24 9.33
CA LEU A 113 -1.44 -6.67 9.53
C LEU A 113 -1.20 -7.09 10.99
N SER A 114 -1.94 -8.11 11.42
CA SER A 114 -1.67 -8.89 12.62
C SER A 114 -0.42 -9.77 12.45
N ASP A 115 0.13 -10.28 13.55
CA ASP A 115 1.30 -11.17 13.50
C ASP A 115 1.01 -12.49 12.76
N GLU A 116 -0.23 -12.99 12.82
CA GLU A 116 -0.66 -14.18 12.09
C GLU A 116 -0.72 -13.92 10.58
N GLU A 117 -1.26 -12.77 10.17
CA GLU A 117 -1.27 -12.35 8.77
C GLU A 117 0.15 -12.14 8.23
N PHE A 118 1.06 -11.52 9.01
CA PHE A 118 2.47 -11.41 8.60
C PHE A 118 3.11 -12.78 8.36
N LYS A 119 2.82 -13.79 9.19
CA LYS A 119 3.32 -15.16 8.98
C LYS A 119 2.72 -15.81 7.72
N ALA A 120 1.44 -15.57 7.45
CA ALA A 120 0.79 -16.08 6.24
C ALA A 120 1.43 -15.47 4.98
N VAL A 121 1.65 -14.16 4.97
CA VAL A 121 2.32 -13.47 3.86
C VAL A 121 3.77 -13.90 3.73
N ASP A 122 4.50 -14.07 4.83
CA ASP A 122 5.88 -14.57 4.84
C ASP A 122 6.01 -15.93 4.14
N LYS A 123 5.07 -16.86 4.39
CA LYS A 123 5.03 -18.16 3.69
C LYS A 123 4.90 -17.98 2.18
N VAL A 124 4.01 -17.09 1.72
CA VAL A 124 3.81 -16.81 0.29
C VAL A 124 5.04 -16.15 -0.31
N VAL A 125 5.63 -15.16 0.37
CA VAL A 125 6.84 -14.46 -0.07
C VAL A 125 7.99 -15.45 -0.26
N ARG A 126 8.22 -16.36 0.70
CA ARG A 126 9.27 -17.37 0.59
C ARG A 126 9.04 -18.33 -0.57
N ALA A 127 7.81 -18.77 -0.76
CA ALA A 127 7.44 -19.67 -1.86
C ALA A 127 7.57 -19.01 -3.26
N ASN A 128 7.40 -17.69 -3.34
CA ASN A 128 7.36 -16.95 -4.60
C ASN A 128 8.57 -16.02 -4.80
N THR A 129 9.64 -16.16 -4.03
CA THR A 129 10.84 -15.33 -4.18
C THR A 129 11.52 -15.61 -5.53
N LEU A 130 11.78 -14.56 -6.31
CA LEU A 130 12.46 -14.64 -7.61
C LEU A 130 13.95 -14.29 -7.49
N GLU A 131 14.25 -13.19 -6.80
CA GLU A 131 15.62 -12.69 -6.60
C GLU A 131 15.82 -12.11 -5.21
N LYS A 132 17.09 -11.96 -4.82
CA LYS A 132 17.52 -11.46 -3.52
C LYS A 132 18.44 -10.26 -3.68
N PHE A 133 18.07 -9.16 -3.04
CA PHE A 133 18.85 -7.92 -2.98
C PHE A 133 19.08 -7.56 -1.50
N GLY A 134 20.09 -8.17 -0.89
CA GLY A 134 20.34 -8.03 0.55
C GLY A 134 19.12 -8.46 1.39
N PRO A 135 18.49 -7.56 2.18
CA PRO A 135 17.29 -7.88 2.96
C PRO A 135 16.00 -7.91 2.12
N VAL A 136 16.05 -7.44 0.87
CA VAL A 136 14.90 -7.33 -0.03
C VAL A 136 14.79 -8.59 -0.89
N ARG A 137 13.57 -9.01 -1.20
CA ARG A 137 13.22 -10.04 -2.17
C ARG A 137 12.32 -9.44 -3.23
N SER A 138 12.62 -9.69 -4.51
CA SER A 138 11.59 -9.62 -5.55
C SER A 138 10.76 -10.89 -5.46
N VAL A 139 9.46 -10.77 -5.66
CA VAL A 139 8.55 -11.91 -5.64
C VAL A 139 7.75 -11.99 -6.92
N ARG A 140 7.35 -13.20 -7.30
CA ARG A 140 6.34 -13.41 -8.31
C ARG A 140 5.03 -12.79 -7.80
N PRO A 141 4.44 -11.81 -8.51
CA PRO A 141 3.20 -11.18 -8.09
C PRO A 141 2.09 -12.23 -7.92
N THR A 142 1.49 -12.26 -6.74
CA THR A 142 0.46 -13.25 -6.38
C THR A 142 -0.58 -12.72 -5.40
N LEU A 143 -0.27 -11.65 -4.66
CA LEU A 143 -1.14 -11.10 -3.62
C LEU A 143 -1.60 -9.69 -3.96
N VAL A 144 -2.90 -9.46 -3.78
CA VAL A 144 -3.53 -8.14 -3.84
C VAL A 144 -3.91 -7.70 -2.43
N PHE A 145 -3.62 -6.45 -2.10
CA PHE A 145 -3.98 -5.83 -0.83
C PHE A 145 -4.74 -4.55 -1.06
N GLU A 146 -5.69 -4.26 -0.16
CA GLU A 146 -6.25 -2.93 -0.06
C GLU A 146 -5.25 -2.06 0.74
N ILE A 147 -4.68 -1.06 0.10
CA ILE A 147 -3.70 -0.14 0.68
C ILE A 147 -4.36 1.19 0.99
N GLY A 148 -4.38 1.54 2.27
CA GLY A 148 -4.90 2.82 2.76
C GLY A 148 -3.80 3.85 2.96
N PHE A 149 -4.03 5.12 2.62
CA PHE A 149 -3.10 6.23 2.82
C PHE A 149 -3.82 7.54 3.14
N GLU A 150 -3.13 8.48 3.80
CA GLU A 150 -3.74 9.75 4.25
C GLU A 150 -3.78 10.82 3.14
N GLY A 151 -2.80 10.81 2.24
CA GLY A 151 -2.71 11.75 1.13
C GLY A 151 -1.85 11.25 -0.01
N ILE A 152 -1.98 11.89 -1.17
CA ILE A 152 -1.35 11.53 -2.43
C ILE A 152 -0.84 12.80 -3.11
N ASN A 153 0.33 12.73 -3.74
CA ASN A 153 0.96 13.87 -4.43
C ASN A 153 1.69 13.40 -5.69
N ALA A 154 1.79 14.28 -6.69
CA ALA A 154 2.67 14.06 -7.83
C ALA A 154 4.13 14.03 -7.37
N SER A 155 4.95 13.17 -7.98
CA SER A 155 6.35 12.97 -7.58
C SER A 155 7.24 12.60 -8.76
N PRO A 156 8.24 13.44 -9.14
CA PRO A 156 9.18 13.12 -10.22
C PRO A 156 10.19 12.03 -9.82
N ARG A 157 10.28 11.68 -8.54
CA ARG A 157 11.23 10.69 -8.01
C ARG A 157 10.77 9.25 -8.22
N HIS A 158 9.46 9.02 -8.24
CA HIS A 158 8.88 7.68 -8.30
C HIS A 158 8.49 7.35 -9.74
N LYS A 159 8.73 6.11 -10.18
CA LYS A 159 8.40 5.66 -11.55
C LYS A 159 6.91 5.81 -11.88
N SER A 160 6.04 5.63 -10.88
CA SER A 160 4.59 5.87 -11.00
C SER A 160 4.23 7.35 -11.14
N GLY A 161 5.15 8.28 -10.87
CA GLY A 161 4.83 9.70 -10.80
C GLY A 161 4.07 10.09 -9.52
N ILE A 162 3.95 9.18 -8.54
CA ILE A 162 3.10 9.34 -7.34
C ILE A 162 3.90 9.10 -6.07
N ALA A 163 3.61 9.89 -5.03
CA ALA A 163 4.02 9.64 -3.65
C ALA A 163 2.80 9.66 -2.72
N VAL A 164 2.70 8.66 -1.84
CA VAL A 164 1.62 8.56 -0.85
C VAL A 164 2.11 8.78 0.58
N ARG A 165 1.25 9.30 1.45
CA ARG A 165 1.54 9.56 2.86
C ARG A 165 0.91 8.50 3.77
N PHE A 166 1.73 7.96 4.67
CA PHE A 166 1.35 6.93 5.64
C PHE A 166 0.56 5.74 5.05
N PRO A 167 1.11 5.09 4.00
CA PRO A 167 0.52 3.87 3.47
C PRO A 167 0.51 2.75 4.53
N ARG A 168 -0.60 2.03 4.60
CA ARG A 168 -0.82 0.87 5.48
C ARG A 168 -1.68 -0.17 4.77
N MET A 169 -1.47 -1.43 5.09
CA MET A 169 -2.31 -2.52 4.61
C MET A 169 -3.62 -2.49 5.39
N LEU A 170 -4.76 -2.31 4.72
CA LEU A 170 -6.06 -2.38 5.37
C LEU A 170 -6.51 -3.83 5.50
N ARG A 171 -6.32 -4.62 4.43
CA ARG A 171 -6.58 -6.07 4.41
C ARG A 171 -5.97 -6.73 3.17
N LEU A 172 -5.76 -8.04 3.25
CA LEU A 172 -5.53 -8.88 2.07
C LEU A 172 -6.84 -9.01 1.27
N ARG A 173 -6.75 -9.06 -0.07
CA ARG A 173 -7.88 -9.22 -0.99
C ARG A 173 -7.84 -10.57 -1.71
N PRO A 174 -8.11 -11.69 -1.02
CA PRO A 174 -8.14 -13.01 -1.66
C PRO A 174 -9.30 -13.15 -2.65
N ASP A 175 -10.28 -12.24 -2.57
CA ASP A 175 -11.43 -12.13 -3.46
C ASP A 175 -11.09 -11.51 -4.83
N LYS A 176 -9.91 -10.87 -4.96
CA LYS A 176 -9.47 -10.22 -6.20
C LYS A 176 -8.31 -10.97 -6.84
N LEU A 177 -8.44 -11.20 -8.15
CA LEU A 177 -7.35 -11.65 -9.01
C LEU A 177 -6.43 -10.47 -9.36
N LEU A 178 -5.21 -10.79 -9.83
CA LEU A 178 -4.20 -9.77 -10.14
C LEU A 178 -4.69 -8.76 -11.19
N HIS A 179 -5.40 -9.20 -12.22
CA HIS A 179 -5.92 -8.30 -13.26
C HIS A 179 -7.04 -7.36 -12.76
N GLN A 180 -7.58 -7.61 -11.55
CA GLN A 180 -8.61 -6.79 -10.91
C GLN A 180 -8.04 -5.80 -9.89
N ALA A 181 -6.71 -5.77 -9.71
CA ALA A 181 -6.03 -4.71 -8.98
C ALA A 181 -6.17 -3.39 -9.74
N ASP A 182 -6.11 -2.29 -9.01
CA ASP A 182 -6.29 -0.96 -9.59
C ASP A 182 -5.08 -0.55 -10.44
N ASP A 183 -5.28 0.49 -11.23
CA ASP A 183 -4.29 1.04 -12.15
C ASP A 183 -3.96 2.52 -11.87
N MET A 184 -3.03 3.06 -12.64
CA MET A 184 -2.61 4.46 -12.54
C MET A 184 -3.74 5.47 -12.77
N GLY A 185 -4.79 5.11 -13.53
CA GLY A 185 -6.00 5.91 -13.70
C GLY A 185 -6.69 6.18 -12.37
N VAL A 186 -6.82 5.15 -11.52
CA VAL A 186 -7.39 5.29 -10.17
C VAL A 186 -6.53 6.21 -9.31
N LEU A 187 -5.21 6.02 -9.30
CA LEU A 187 -4.30 6.91 -8.53
C LEU A 187 -4.35 8.37 -9.01
N ARG A 188 -4.44 8.60 -10.32
CA ARG A 188 -4.56 9.95 -10.88
C ARG A 188 -5.89 10.61 -10.52
N ALA A 189 -6.99 9.86 -10.50
CA ALA A 189 -8.29 10.37 -10.06
C ALA A 189 -8.28 10.80 -8.59
N LEU A 190 -7.42 10.20 -7.76
CA LEU A 190 -7.27 10.57 -6.34
C LEU A 190 -6.40 11.82 -6.10
N LEU A 191 -5.64 12.30 -7.09
CA LEU A 191 -4.81 13.51 -6.96
C LEU A 191 -5.63 14.81 -6.90
N GLY A 192 -6.84 14.80 -7.45
CA GLY A 192 -7.64 16.00 -7.70
C GLY A 192 -7.49 16.47 -9.14
#